data_AF-A0A948B4F5-F1
#
_entry.id   AF-A0A948B4F5-F1
#
_cell.length_a   1.000
_cell.length_b   1.000
_cell.length_c   1.000
_cell.angle_alpha   90.00
_cell.angle_beta   90.00
_cell.angle_gamma   90.00
#
_symmetry.space_group_name_H-M   'P 1'
#
loop_
_entity.id
_entity.type
_entity.pdbx_description
1 polymer ?
#
loop_
_entity_poly.entity_id
_entity_poly.type
_entity_poly.pdbx_seq_one_letter_code
_entity_poly.pdbx_strand_id
1 'polypeptide(L)'
;MKLEQISWSEPKQSWTMGPPGQLAESAQWVLLFGARSLLKNGARLKDLKQIYRNAHFLGCSTAGEICGKEVRDQTLVATAVHLEHSVVAGAKINIRDVSDSFQAGQKLAQAFDTK
;
A
#
# COMPACT_ATOMS: atom_id res chain seq x y z
N MET A 1 -2.71 -16.18 -8.29
CA MET A 1 -2.62 -14.83 -7.68
C MET A 1 -3.14 -13.82 -8.67
N LYS A 2 -3.95 -12.85 -8.23
CA LYS A 2 -4.44 -11.75 -9.06
C LYS A 2 -3.81 -10.44 -8.61
N LEU A 3 -3.43 -9.61 -9.59
CA LEU A 3 -2.74 -8.35 -9.37
C LEU A 3 -3.45 -7.25 -10.17
N GLU A 4 -3.47 -6.06 -9.58
CA GLU A 4 -3.90 -4.84 -10.24
C GLU A 4 -2.90 -3.75 -9.87
N GLN A 5 -2.18 -3.23 -10.87
CA GLN A 5 -1.22 -2.14 -10.68
C GLN A 5 -1.70 -0.90 -11.42
N ILE A 6 -1.76 0.20 -10.67
CA ILE A 6 -2.22 1.50 -11.15
C ILE A 6 -1.24 2.57 -10.71
N SER A 7 -1.13 3.63 -11.51
CA SER A 7 -0.19 4.72 -11.23
C SER A 7 -0.85 6.07 -11.48
N TRP A 8 -0.91 6.91 -10.44
CA TRP A 8 -1.28 8.31 -10.57
C TRP A 8 -0.05 9.12 -10.95
N SER A 9 -0.16 9.96 -11.97
CA SER A 9 0.89 10.90 -12.37
C SER A 9 0.48 12.32 -11.98
N GLU A 10 1.29 13.01 -11.18
CA GLU A 10 0.98 14.38 -10.78
C GLU A 10 1.02 15.38 -11.95
N PRO A 11 2.02 15.34 -12.86
CA PRO A 11 2.04 16.25 -14.02
C PRO A 11 0.85 16.12 -14.96
N LYS A 12 0.30 14.90 -15.10
CA LYS A 12 -0.82 14.61 -16.00
C LYS A 12 -2.18 14.57 -15.31
N GLN A 13 -2.20 14.70 -13.97
CA GLN A 13 -3.39 14.55 -13.11
C GLN A 13 -4.33 13.41 -13.52
N SER A 14 -3.75 12.24 -13.82
CA SER A 14 -4.51 11.09 -14.33
C SER A 14 -3.92 9.77 -13.87
N TRP A 15 -4.81 8.77 -13.80
CA TRP A 15 -4.42 7.38 -13.61
C TRP A 15 -3.91 6.79 -14.93
N THR A 16 -2.84 6.03 -14.83
CA THR A 16 -2.22 5.28 -15.91
C THR A 16 -2.15 3.80 -15.51
N MET A 17 -2.08 2.92 -16.51
CA MET A 17 -2.07 1.44 -16.35
C MET A 17 -3.38 0.82 -15.87
N GLY A 18 -4.49 1.56 -15.99
CA GLY A 18 -5.85 1.08 -15.74
C GLY A 18 -6.58 1.93 -14.70
N PRO A 19 -7.93 1.94 -14.71
CA PRO A 19 -8.69 2.54 -13.62
C PRO A 19 -8.57 1.66 -12.36
N PRO A 20 -8.55 2.26 -11.16
CA PRO A 20 -8.62 1.51 -9.92
C PRO A 20 -9.95 0.77 -9.78
N GLY A 21 -9.93 -0.43 -9.21
CA GLY A 21 -11.11 -1.15 -8.71
C GLY A 21 -11.41 -2.50 -9.37
N GLN A 22 -10.51 -3.07 -10.18
CA GLN A 22 -10.73 -4.41 -10.73
C GLN A 22 -10.81 -5.48 -9.63
N LEU A 23 -9.95 -5.39 -8.60
CA LEU A 23 -9.99 -6.24 -7.42
C LEU A 23 -10.94 -5.71 -6.34
N ALA A 24 -11.13 -4.37 -6.26
CA ALA A 24 -11.99 -3.72 -5.28
C ALA A 24 -11.86 -4.33 -3.86
N GLU A 25 -12.97 -4.78 -3.28
CA GLU A 25 -13.02 -5.36 -1.93
C GLU A 25 -12.35 -6.74 -1.80
N SER A 26 -12.00 -7.39 -2.90
CA SER A 26 -11.28 -8.68 -2.89
C SER A 26 -9.77 -8.53 -2.69
N ALA A 27 -9.23 -7.31 -2.84
CA ALA A 27 -7.83 -7.03 -2.56
C ALA A 27 -7.52 -7.23 -1.07
N GLN A 28 -6.47 -7.98 -0.77
CA GLN A 28 -6.05 -8.31 0.59
C GLN A 28 -4.97 -7.35 1.12
N TRP A 29 -4.09 -6.88 0.23
CA TRP A 29 -3.18 -5.79 0.52
C TRP A 29 -3.03 -4.85 -0.68
N VAL A 30 -2.52 -3.65 -0.41
CA VAL A 30 -2.10 -2.67 -1.40
C VAL A 30 -0.70 -2.19 -1.05
N LEU A 31 0.23 -2.41 -1.96
CA LEU A 31 1.58 -1.85 -1.91
C LEU A 31 1.56 -0.45 -2.53
N LEU A 32 1.98 0.56 -1.78
CA LEU A 32 1.89 1.97 -2.14
C LEU A 32 3.26 2.65 -2.12
N PHE A 33 3.77 3.01 -3.29
CA PHE A 33 5.04 3.73 -3.43
C PHE A 33 4.82 5.02 -4.19
N GLY A 34 5.35 6.14 -3.69
CA GLY A 34 5.15 7.39 -4.39
C GLY A 34 5.94 8.58 -3.85
N ALA A 35 5.85 9.68 -4.58
CA ALA A 35 6.44 10.94 -4.18
C ALA A 35 5.94 11.38 -2.80
N ARG A 36 6.85 11.91 -1.98
CA ARG A 36 6.51 12.39 -0.63
C ARG A 36 5.40 13.44 -0.64
N SER A 37 5.39 14.33 -1.63
CA SER A 37 4.36 15.36 -1.80
C SER A 37 2.96 14.76 -2.01
N LEU A 38 2.84 13.75 -2.87
CA LEU A 38 1.60 13.03 -3.16
C LEU A 38 1.07 12.30 -1.94
N LEU A 39 1.95 11.57 -1.25
CA LEU A 39 1.60 10.83 -0.03
C LEU A 39 1.18 11.77 1.10
N LYS A 40 1.83 12.93 1.22
CA LYS A 40 1.50 13.95 2.22
C LYS A 40 0.16 14.63 1.94
N ASN A 41 -0.15 14.91 0.67
CA ASN A 41 -1.46 15.43 0.26
C ASN A 41 -2.58 14.43 0.62
N GLY A 42 -2.35 13.15 0.34
CA GLY A 42 -3.20 12.06 0.81
C GLY A 42 -4.57 11.95 0.13
N ALA A 43 -4.95 12.84 -0.79
CA ALA A 43 -6.21 12.74 -1.53
C ALA A 43 -6.34 11.42 -2.28
N ARG A 44 -5.33 11.07 -3.10
CA ARG A 44 -5.33 9.80 -3.85
C ARG A 44 -5.30 8.57 -2.94
N LEU A 45 -4.63 8.65 -1.79
CA LEU A 45 -4.65 7.57 -0.80
C LEU A 45 -6.04 7.36 -0.21
N LYS A 46 -6.82 8.43 0.02
CA LYS A 46 -8.21 8.32 0.48
C LYS A 46 -9.07 7.61 -0.56
N ASP A 47 -8.93 7.97 -1.83
CA ASP A 47 -9.67 7.35 -2.95
C ASP A 47 -9.36 5.85 -3.03
N LEU A 48 -8.08 5.48 -2.97
CA LEU A 48 -7.65 4.07 -2.98
C LEU A 48 -8.22 3.29 -1.79
N LYS A 49 -8.25 3.89 -0.59
CA LYS A 49 -8.84 3.24 0.61
C LYS A 49 -10.35 3.04 0.49
N GLN A 50 -11.05 3.86 -0.29
CA GLN A 50 -12.48 3.65 -0.55
C GLN A 50 -12.69 2.47 -1.50
N ILE A 51 -11.82 2.31 -2.49
CA ILE A 51 -11.88 1.25 -3.51
C ILE A 51 -11.45 -0.10 -2.93
N TYR A 52 -10.32 -0.15 -2.22
CA TYR A 52 -9.77 -1.38 -1.63
C TYR A 52 -10.01 -1.42 -0.11
N ARG A 53 -11.27 -1.35 0.29
CA ARG A 53 -11.67 -1.13 1.70
C ARG A 53 -11.16 -2.19 2.68
N ASN A 54 -11.04 -3.43 2.23
CA ASN A 54 -10.61 -4.56 3.06
C ASN A 54 -9.11 -4.79 3.04
N ALA A 55 -8.36 -4.04 2.23
CA ALA A 55 -6.95 -4.28 2.03
C ALA A 55 -6.09 -3.63 3.11
N HIS A 56 -5.02 -4.33 3.51
CA HIS A 56 -3.94 -3.72 4.27
C HIS A 56 -3.11 -2.80 3.36
N PHE A 57 -2.93 -1.54 3.75
CA PHE A 57 -2.08 -0.60 3.03
C PHE A 57 -0.68 -0.57 3.65
N LEU A 58 0.33 -0.86 2.84
CA LEU A 58 1.74 -0.81 3.21
C LEU A 58 2.57 -0.15 2.11
N GLY A 59 3.68 0.47 2.49
CA GLY A 59 4.56 1.13 1.54
C GLY A 59 5.33 2.30 2.14
N CYS A 60 5.97 3.09 1.30
CA CYS A 60 6.81 4.20 1.73
C CYS A 60 6.94 5.27 0.64
N SER A 61 7.42 6.45 1.04
CA SER A 61 7.92 7.42 0.08
C SER A 61 9.33 7.03 -0.39
N THR A 62 9.76 7.56 -1.54
CA THR A 62 11.18 7.67 -1.95
C THR A 62 11.97 6.37 -2.19
N ALA A 63 11.45 5.18 -1.87
CA ALA A 63 11.88 3.96 -2.54
C ALA A 63 11.29 4.04 -3.94
N GLY A 64 12.12 3.99 -4.99
CA GLY A 64 11.75 4.32 -6.37
C GLY A 64 10.33 3.91 -6.75
N GLU A 65 9.62 4.78 -7.48
CA GLU A 65 8.22 4.57 -7.82
C GLU A 65 8.15 3.53 -8.94
N ILE A 66 8.23 2.25 -8.55
CA ILE A 66 8.36 1.13 -9.48
C ILE A 66 6.99 0.84 -10.09
N CYS A 67 6.90 1.07 -11.39
CA CYS A 67 5.72 0.84 -12.20
C CYS A 67 6.10 -0.13 -13.34
N GLY A 68 5.66 -1.38 -13.25
CA GLY A 68 6.15 -2.46 -14.11
C GLY A 68 7.67 -2.65 -13.97
N LYS A 69 8.41 -2.33 -15.03
CA LYS A 69 9.89 -2.43 -15.09
C LYS A 69 10.58 -1.06 -15.02
N GLU A 70 9.81 0.00 -14.86
CA GLU A 70 10.30 1.38 -14.87
C GLU A 70 10.31 1.96 -13.46
N VAL A 71 11.31 2.78 -13.17
CA VAL A 71 11.28 3.69 -12.02
C VAL A 71 10.79 5.04 -12.53
N ARG A 72 9.76 5.57 -11.89
CA ARG A 72 9.18 6.87 -12.22
C ARG A 72 9.42 7.87 -11.09
N ASP A 73 9.29 9.15 -11.44
CA ASP A 73 9.31 10.25 -10.50
C ASP A 73 7.94 10.96 -10.50
N GLN A 74 7.56 11.52 -9.36
CA GLN A 74 6.34 12.34 -9.21
C GLN A 74 5.03 11.58 -9.48
N THR A 75 5.04 10.29 -9.17
CA THR A 75 3.92 9.38 -9.30
C THR A 75 3.57 8.73 -7.96
N LEU A 76 2.38 8.16 -7.90
CA LEU A 76 1.94 7.27 -6.84
C LEU A 76 1.53 5.96 -7.50
N VAL A 77 2.30 4.91 -7.27
CA VAL A 77 2.02 3.57 -7.73
C VAL A 77 1.34 2.78 -6.62
N ALA A 78 0.21 2.17 -6.94
CA ALA A 78 -0.49 1.24 -6.06
C ALA A 78 -0.56 -0.13 -6.74
N THR A 79 -0.19 -1.19 -6.03
CA THR A 79 -0.35 -2.58 -6.46
C THR A 79 -1.26 -3.31 -5.50
N ALA A 80 -2.51 -3.53 -5.90
CA ALA A 80 -3.47 -4.33 -5.18
C ALA A 80 -3.26 -5.82 -5.51
N VAL A 81 -3.37 -6.68 -4.50
CA VAL A 81 -3.10 -8.12 -4.64
C VAL A 81 -4.17 -8.95 -3.97
N HIS A 82 -4.53 -10.04 -4.63
CA HIS A 82 -5.37 -11.09 -4.10
C HIS A 82 -4.67 -12.45 -4.28
N LEU A 83 -4.43 -13.16 -3.18
CA LEU A 83 -3.93 -14.52 -3.15
C LEU A 83 -5.11 -15.49 -3.15
N GLU A 84 -5.14 -16.42 -4.10
CA GLU A 84 -6.29 -17.33 -4.31
C GLU A 84 -6.37 -18.44 -3.25
N HIS A 85 -5.24 -18.76 -2.62
CA HIS A 85 -5.09 -19.90 -1.72
C HIS A 85 -4.43 -19.51 -0.39
N SER A 86 -4.43 -18.22 -0.04
CA SER A 86 -3.81 -17.73 1.19
C SER A 86 -4.55 -16.52 1.72
N VAL A 87 -4.47 -16.34 3.03
CA VAL A 87 -5.00 -15.17 3.73
C VAL A 87 -3.85 -14.26 4.13
N VAL A 88 -4.08 -12.95 4.08
CA VAL A 88 -3.14 -11.94 4.58
C VAL A 88 -3.68 -11.41 5.89
N ALA A 89 -2.87 -11.49 6.95
CA ALA A 89 -3.12 -10.82 8.21
C ALA A 89 -2.09 -9.69 8.38
N GLY A 90 -2.54 -8.51 8.79
CA GLY A 90 -1.69 -7.35 9.00
C GLY A 90 -1.88 -6.71 10.37
N ALA A 91 -0.78 -6.45 11.07
CA ALA A 91 -0.71 -5.69 12.31
C ALA A 91 0.26 -4.52 12.13
N LYS A 92 0.01 -3.41 12.83
CA LYS A 92 0.89 -2.23 12.81
C LYS A 92 0.95 -1.60 14.18
N ILE A 93 2.10 -1.04 14.51
CA ILE A 93 2.33 -0.27 15.72
C ILE A 93 3.06 1.03 15.38
N ASN A 94 2.75 2.09 16.12
CA ASN A 94 3.49 3.35 16.02
C ASN A 94 4.62 3.33 17.04
N ILE A 95 5.84 3.61 16.58
CA ILE A 95 7.05 3.67 17.42
C ILE A 95 7.50 5.13 17.43
N ARG A 96 7.69 5.71 18.61
CA ARG A 96 8.14 7.10 18.77
C ARG A 96 9.64 7.19 19.02
N ASP A 97 10.19 6.24 19.77
CA ASP A 97 11.61 6.18 20.12
C ASP A 97 12.18 4.78 19.93
N VAL A 98 13.49 4.70 19.69
CA VAL A 98 14.22 3.44 19.48
C VAL A 98 14.13 2.51 20.69
N SER A 99 14.06 3.07 21.90
CA SER A 99 13.90 2.32 23.16
C SER A 99 12.65 1.45 23.18
N ASP A 100 11.62 1.81 22.41
CA ASP A 100 10.34 1.11 22.39
C ASP A 100 10.35 -0.09 21.42
N SER A 101 11.39 -0.27 20.62
CA SER A 101 11.45 -1.26 19.54
C SER A 101 11.26 -2.70 20.03
N PHE A 102 11.88 -3.07 21.14
CA PHE A 102 11.75 -4.42 21.72
C PHE A 102 10.29 -4.72 22.13
N GLN A 103 9.68 -3.81 22.89
CA GLN A 103 8.29 -3.95 23.32
C GLN A 103 7.33 -3.89 22.13
N ALA A 104 7.64 -3.08 21.12
CA ALA A 104 6.86 -3.01 19.89
C ALA A 104 6.87 -4.36 19.14
N GLY A 105 8.03 -5.02 19.07
CA GLY A 105 8.14 -6.38 18.54
C GLY A 105 7.28 -7.40 19.30
N GLN A 106 7.33 -7.38 20.63
CA GLN A 106 6.48 -8.26 21.46
C GLN A 106 4.99 -8.05 21.18
N LYS A 107 4.54 -6.80 21.11
CA LYS A 107 3.13 -6.45 20.79
C LYS A 107 2.73 -6.89 19.40
N LEU A 108 3.62 -6.76 18.41
CA LEU A 108 3.37 -7.24 17.04
C LEU A 108 3.25 -8.77 16.99
N ALA A 109 4.12 -9.50 17.69
CA ALA A 109 4.04 -10.97 17.75
C ALA A 109 2.72 -11.42 18.39
N GLN A 110 2.28 -10.77 19.48
CA GLN A 110 1.01 -11.05 20.15
C GLN A 110 -0.22 -10.72 19.29
N ALA A 111 -0.08 -9.86 18.27
CA ALA A 111 -1.19 -9.50 17.39
C ALA A 111 -1.54 -10.62 16.38
N PHE A 112 -0.69 -11.63 16.24
CA PHE A 112 -0.92 -12.79 15.39
C PHE A 112 -1.00 -14.03 16.28
N ASP A 113 -2.21 -14.57 16.46
CA ASP A 113 -2.38 -15.84 17.16
C ASP A 113 -1.72 -16.96 16.35
N THR A 114 -0.70 -17.58 16.93
CA THR A 114 -0.29 -18.94 16.56
C THR A 114 -1.38 -19.90 17.03
N LYS A 115 -2.35 -20.20 16.16
CA LYS A 115 -3.14 -21.42 16.27
C LYS A 115 -2.52 -22.52 15.42
#